data_AF-A0A7X9QZK5-F1
#
_entry.id   AF-A0A7X9QZK5-F1
#
_cell.length_a   1.000
_cell.length_b   1.000
_cell.length_c   1.000
_cell.angle_alpha   90.00
_cell.angle_beta   90.00
_cell.angle_gamma   90.00
#
_symmetry.space_group_name_H-M   'P 1'
#
loop_
_entity.id
_entity.type
_entity.pdbx_description
1 polymer ?
#
loop_
_entity_poly.entity_id
_entity_poly.type
_entity_poly.pdbx_seq_one_letter_code
_entity_poly.pdbx_strand_id
1 'polypeptide(L)' 'MSAPTFNGAKESLLTPGQVAALFHVDPKTVTRWAHAGRLGSLRTPGGHRRFRESEVLTLLRSLTTEATR' A
#
# COMPACT_ATOMS: atom_id res chain seq x y z
N MET A 1 -29.40 -16.55 -1.03
CA MET A 1 -28.84 -15.18 -1.10
C MET A 1 -27.81 -15.06 0.00
N SER A 2 -26.52 -15.17 -0.33
CA SER A 2 -25.45 -15.03 0.66
C SER A 2 -25.19 -13.55 0.88
N ALA A 3 -25.42 -13.06 2.10
CA ALA A 3 -25.07 -11.71 2.49
C ALA A 3 -23.57 -11.47 2.31
N PRO A 4 -23.13 -10.27 1.90
CA PRO A 4 -21.71 -9.96 1.89
C PRO A 4 -21.21 -9.98 3.34
N THR A 5 -20.44 -11.01 3.67
CA THR A 5 -19.65 -11.04 4.89
C THR A 5 -18.65 -9.90 4.80
N PHE A 6 -18.90 -8.80 5.50
CA PHE A 6 -17.85 -7.86 5.85
C PHE A 6 -16.90 -8.64 6.77
N ASN A 7 -15.92 -9.30 6.16
CA ASN A 7 -14.83 -9.91 6.89
C ASN A 7 -14.10 -8.76 7.58
N GLY A 8 -14.40 -8.54 8.85
CA GLY A 8 -13.79 -7.54 9.73
C GLY A 8 -12.31 -7.82 10.02
N ALA A 9 -11.58 -8.41 9.08
CA ALA A 9 -10.13 -8.40 9.08
C ALA A 9 -9.72 -6.93 8.99
N LYS A 10 -9.31 -6.36 10.12
CA LYS A 10 -8.75 -5.01 10.21
C LYS A 10 -7.66 -4.89 9.16
N GLU A 11 -7.95 -4.19 8.07
CA GLU A 11 -6.97 -3.94 7.03
C GLU A 11 -5.83 -3.11 7.62
N SER A 12 -4.63 -3.70 7.70
CA SER A 12 -3.44 -3.02 8.21
C SER A 12 -3.08 -1.84 7.32
N LEU A 13 -2.74 -0.73 7.97
CA LEU A 13 -2.33 0.50 7.31
C LEU A 13 -0.85 0.79 7.55
N LEU A 14 -0.13 0.96 6.45
CA LEU A 14 1.28 1.33 6.44
C LEU A 14 1.46 2.84 6.33
N THR A 15 2.51 3.34 6.96
CA THR A 15 3.02 4.71 6.78
C THR A 15 3.83 4.82 5.48
N PRO A 16 4.06 6.04 4.94
CA PRO A 16 4.92 6.21 3.78
C PRO A 16 6.32 5.61 3.97
N GLY A 17 6.88 5.71 5.19
CA GLY A 17 8.19 5.15 5.53
C GLY A 17 8.23 3.63 5.47
N GLN A 18 7.20 2.95 5.97
CA GLN A 18 7.10 1.48 5.89
C GLN A 18 6.99 1.00 4.45
N VAL A 19 6.20 1.68 3.62
CA VAL A 19 6.11 1.35 2.19
C VAL A 19 7.45 1.60 1.49
N ALA A 20 8.13 2.71 1.80
CA ALA A 20 9.45 3.01 1.27
C ALA A 20 10.48 1.92 1.60
N ALA A 21 10.47 1.42 2.84
CA ALA A 21 11.33 0.33 3.25
C ALA A 21 11.10 -0.96 2.45
N LEU A 22 9.84 -1.31 2.15
CA LEU A 22 9.49 -2.50 1.36
C LEU A 22 9.97 -2.39 -0.10
N PHE A 23 9.87 -1.20 -0.69
CA PHE A 23 10.27 -0.95 -2.08
C PHE A 23 11.73 -0.52 -2.22
N HIS A 24 12.48 -0.37 -1.12
CA HIS A 24 13.82 0.21 -1.10
C HIS A 24 13.91 1.58 -1.81
N VAL A 25 12.95 2.46 -1.56
CA VAL A 25 12.89 3.83 -2.10
C VAL A 25 12.76 4.87 -1.00
N ASP A 26 12.89 6.15 -1.35
CA ASP A 26 12.62 7.26 -0.43
C ASP A 26 11.09 7.46 -0.17
N PRO A 27 10.65 7.81 1.06
CA PRO A 27 9.23 8.06 1.37
C PRO A 27 8.57 9.15 0.51
N LYS A 28 9.33 10.13 0.00
CA LYS A 28 8.84 11.14 -0.95
C LYS A 28 8.44 10.51 -2.28
N THR A 29 9.14 9.46 -2.71
CA THR A 29 8.78 8.69 -3.91
C THR A 29 7.44 7.99 -3.74
N VAL A 30 7.19 7.37 -2.58
CA VAL A 30 5.87 6.78 -2.25
C VAL A 30 4.79 7.85 -2.26
N THR A 31 5.07 9.03 -1.71
CA THR A 31 4.13 10.15 -1.72
C THR A 31 3.82 10.60 -3.15
N ARG A 32 4.81 10.65 -4.05
CA ARG A 32 4.59 10.95 -5.48
C ARG A 32 3.72 9.88 -6.16
N TRP A 33 3.90 8.59 -5.87
CA TRP A 33 3.04 7.54 -6.41
C TRP A 33 1.58 7.73 -5.98
N ALA A 34 1.35 8.11 -4.73
CA ALA A 34 0.01 8.44 -4.23
C ALA A 34 -0.61 9.65 -4.94
N HIS A 35 0.17 10.70 -5.18
CA HIS A 35 -0.29 11.86 -5.96
C HIS A 35 -0.60 11.53 -7.41
N ALA A 36 0.17 10.62 -8.02
CA ALA A 36 -0.01 10.16 -9.39
C ALA A 36 -1.11 9.09 -9.54
N GLY A 37 -1.80 8.69 -8.46
CA GLY A 37 -2.82 7.65 -8.48
C GLY A 37 -2.28 6.24 -8.73
N ARG A 38 -0.96 6.03 -8.61
CA ARG A 38 -0.30 4.74 -8.83
C ARG A 38 -0.39 3.81 -7.63
N LEU A 39 -0.69 4.36 -6.46
CA LEU A 39 -0.92 3.64 -5.21
C LEU A 39 -2.01 4.36 -4.41
N GLY A 40 -3.08 3.66 -4.08
CA GLY A 40 -4.19 4.14 -3.28
C GLY A 40 -3.72 4.62 -1.92
N SER A 41 -4.24 5.77 -1.47
CA SER A 41 -3.87 6.33 -0.17
C SER A 41 -5.08 6.84 0.59
N LEU A 42 -5.10 6.57 1.88
CA LEU A 42 -5.98 7.19 2.86
C LEU A 42 -5.24 8.37 3.51
N ARG A 43 -6.00 9.32 4.05
CA ARG A 43 -5.44 10.42 4.85
C ARG A 43 -6.01 10.39 6.25
N THR A 44 -5.15 10.60 7.24
CA THR A 44 -5.59 10.89 8.60
C THR A 44 -6.18 12.31 8.66
N PRO A 45 -6.94 12.67 9.71
CA PRO A 45 -7.39 14.06 9.90
C PRO A 45 -6.25 15.09 9.90
N GLY A 46 -5.06 14.71 10.35
CA GLY A 46 -3.85 15.54 10.30
C GLY A 46 -3.15 15.58 8.93
N GLY A 47 -3.72 14.97 7.88
CA GLY A 47 -3.22 15.03 6.51
C GLY A 47 -2.14 14.00 6.15
N HIS A 48 -1.62 13.23 7.12
CA HIS A 48 -0.64 12.17 6.89
C HIS A 48 -1.25 11.03 6.06
N ARG A 49 -0.49 10.53 5.09
CA ARG A 49 -0.94 9.43 4.24
C ARG A 49 -0.80 8.08 4.94
N ARG A 50 -1.72 7.17 4.61
CA ARG A 50 -1.70 5.75 4.97
C ARG A 50 -2.00 4.90 3.75
N PHE A 51 -1.42 3.72 3.69
CA PHE A 51 -1.50 2.81 2.55
C PHE A 51 -2.01 1.46 3.03
N ARG A 52 -2.89 0.82 2.26
CA ARG A 52 -3.35 -0.52 2.57
C ARG A 52 -2.21 -1.51 2.36
N GLU A 53 -1.91 -2.31 3.39
CA GLU A 53 -0.87 -3.33 3.31
C GLU A 53 -1.13 -4.31 2.16
N SER A 54 -2.40 -4.72 1.98
CA SER A 54 -2.85 -5.61 0.91
C SER A 54 -2.46 -5.11 -0.50
N GLU A 55 -2.72 -3.83 -0.77
CA GLU A 55 -2.44 -3.16 -2.04
C GLU A 55 -0.93 -3.00 -2.26
N VAL A 56 -0.21 -2.59 -1.21
CA VAL A 56 1.26 -2.44 -1.22
C VAL A 56 1.95 -3.75 -1.56
N LEU A 57 1.56 -4.84 -0.90
CA LEU A 57 2.12 -6.17 -1.15
C LEU A 57 1.75 -6.70 -2.54
N THR A 58 0.55 -6.38 -3.03
CA THR A 58 0.13 -6.73 -4.39
C THR A 58 0.97 -6.00 -5.44
N LEU A 59 1.20 -4.70 -5.25
CA LEU A 59 2.07 -3.91 -6.11
C LEU A 59 3.51 -4.45 -6.09
N LEU A 60 4.05 -4.77 -4.91
CA LEU A 60 5.40 -5.33 -4.77
C LEU A 60 5.52 -6.62 -5.60
N ARG A 61 4.61 -7.58 -5.40
CA ARG A 61 4.57 -8.82 -6.19
C ARG A 61 4.43 -8.59 -7.68
N SER A 62 3.67 -7.58 -8.10
CA SER A 62 3.49 -7.28 -9.54
C SER A 62 4.75 -6.70 -10.20
N LEU A 63 5.62 -6.04 -9.42
CA LEU A 63 6.85 -5.41 -9.91
C LEU A 63 8.10 -6.27 -9.70
N THR A 64 7.99 -7.33 -8.90
CA THR A 64 9.06 -8.30 -8.66
C THR A 64 8.76 -9.60 -9.37
N THR A 65 9.59 -9.98 -10.33
CA THR A 65 9.63 -11.37 -10.84
C THR A 65 10.66 -12.16 -10.05
N GLU A 66 10.32 -13.39 -9.68
CA GLU A 66 11.32 -14.32 -9.14
C GLU A 66 12.40 -14.57 -10.19
N ALA A 67 13.67 -14.54 -9.77
CA ALA A 67 14.75 -15.04 -10.60
C ALA A 67 14.60 -16.56 -10.69
N THR A 68 14.20 -17.06 -11.85
CA THR A 68 14.22 -18.50 -12.13
C THR A 68 15.64 -19.01 -11.94
N ARG A 69 15.81 -19.99 -11.03
CA ARG A 69 17.09 -20.66 -10.78
C ARG A 69 17.61 -21.41 -12.00
#